data_AF-A0A0X8XBF9-F1
#
_entry.id   AF-A0A0X8XBF9-F1
#
_cell.length_a   1.000
_cell.length_b   1.000
_cell.length_c   1.000
_cell.angle_alpha   90.00
_cell.angle_beta   90.00
_cell.angle_gamma   90.00
#
_symmetry.space_group_name_H-M   'P 1'
#
loop_
_entity.id
_entity.type
_entity.pdbx_description
1 polymer ?
#
loop_
_entity_poly.entity_id
_entity_poly.type
_entity_poly.pdbx_seq_one_letter_code
_entity_poly.pdbx_strand_id
1 'polypeptide(L)'
;MALDLAPGRSDAQAAQEALQWVGLGHRLRHPPERLSGGEQQRVALARALVTGPQLLMADEPTGNLDDATGREVIDLLFDLNRQRSTTLVMVTHDPQVASRCRRICSFRDGVLSELASVDEALRDVQRERS
;
A
#
# COMPACT_ATOMS: atom_id res chain seq x y z
N MET A 1 -1.23 -4.48 -20.04
CA MET A 1 -1.63 -3.14 -19.59
C MET A 1 -0.49 -2.20 -19.95
N ALA A 2 -0.67 -1.34 -20.95
CA ALA A 2 0.36 -0.38 -21.33
C ALA A 2 0.39 0.74 -20.28
N LEU A 3 1.58 1.01 -19.73
CA LEU A 3 1.77 2.09 -18.77
C LEU A 3 1.95 3.39 -19.56
N ASP A 4 0.99 4.30 -19.45
CA ASP A 4 1.13 5.64 -20.01
C ASP A 4 2.03 6.45 -19.08
N LEU A 5 3.27 6.68 -19.50
CA LEU A 5 4.26 7.43 -18.75
C LEU A 5 4.25 8.90 -19.20
N ALA A 6 4.51 9.81 -18.26
CA ALA A 6 4.57 11.23 -18.56
C ALA A 6 5.52 11.51 -19.75
N PRO A 7 5.12 12.38 -20.70
CA PRO A 7 5.90 12.63 -21.92
C PRO A 7 7.30 13.16 -21.58
N GLY A 8 8.33 12.55 -22.19
CA GLY A 8 9.74 12.91 -22.01
C GLY A 8 10.53 12.06 -21.01
N ARG A 9 9.89 11.08 -20.35
CA ARG A 9 10.54 10.18 -19.39
C ARG A 9 10.72 8.79 -20.00
N SER A 10 11.92 8.20 -19.89
CA SER A 10 12.08 6.80 -20.29
C SER A 10 11.53 5.85 -19.23
N ASP A 11 10.97 4.72 -19.66
CA ASP A 11 10.46 3.65 -18.79
C ASP A 11 11.52 3.22 -17.75
N ALA A 12 12.78 3.17 -18.17
CA ALA A 12 13.90 2.80 -17.32
C ALA A 12 14.17 3.83 -16.21
N GLN A 13 14.15 5.13 -16.53
CA GLN A 13 14.33 6.19 -15.53
C GLN A 13 13.17 6.20 -14.53
N ALA A 14 11.94 6.11 -15.02
CA ALA A 14 10.76 6.06 -14.17
C ALA A 14 10.77 4.83 -13.24
N ALA A 15 11.15 3.67 -13.75
CA ALA A 15 11.28 2.45 -12.96
C ALA A 15 12.39 2.56 -11.89
N GLN A 16 13.54 3.15 -12.24
CA GLN A 16 14.64 3.35 -11.30
C GLN A 16 14.25 4.28 -10.15
N GLU A 17 13.60 5.40 -10.45
CA GLU A 17 13.10 6.33 -9.42
C GLU A 17 12.02 5.68 -8.54
N ALA A 18 11.09 4.93 -9.14
CA ALA A 18 10.07 4.19 -8.41
C ALA A 18 10.68 3.18 -7.43
N LEU A 19 11.72 2.45 -7.85
CA LEU A 19 12.45 1.52 -6.99
C LEU A 19 13.23 2.24 -5.88
N GLN A 20 13.76 3.43 -6.14
CA GLN A 20 14.41 4.23 -5.10
C GLN A 20 13.44 4.63 -3.99
N TRP A 21 12.21 5.03 -4.34
CA TRP A 21 11.20 5.41 -3.33
C TRP A 21 10.82 4.27 -2.40
N VAL A 22 10.82 3.04 -2.90
CA VAL A 22 10.53 1.86 -2.08
C VAL A 22 11.79 1.23 -1.45
N GLY A 23 12.94 1.93 -1.48
CA GLY A 23 14.19 1.46 -0.89
C GLY A 23 14.92 0.35 -1.67
N LEU A 24 14.48 0.04 -2.89
CA LEU A 24 14.98 -1.05 -3.73
C LEU A 24 15.81 -0.59 -4.94
N GLY A 25 16.30 0.65 -4.94
CA GLY A 25 17.14 1.16 -6.04
C GLY A 25 18.37 0.29 -6.34
N HIS A 26 18.94 -0.35 -5.31
CA HIS A 26 20.08 -1.27 -5.44
C HIS A 26 19.70 -2.65 -6.03
N ARG A 27 18.40 -2.96 -6.12
CA ARG A 27 17.86 -4.23 -6.64
C ARG A 27 17.45 -4.18 -8.11
N LEU A 28 17.68 -3.08 -8.82
CA LEU A 28 17.23 -2.86 -10.22
C LEU A 28 17.50 -4.02 -11.19
N ARG A 29 18.61 -4.74 -11.02
CA ARG A 29 19.01 -5.87 -11.89
C ARG A 29 18.73 -7.26 -11.30
N HIS A 30 18.10 -7.35 -10.13
CA HIS A 30 17.80 -8.64 -9.50
C HIS A 30 16.54 -9.24 -10.11
N PRO A 31 16.54 -10.54 -10.47
CA PRO A 31 15.33 -11.20 -10.91
C PRO A 31 14.33 -11.36 -9.75
N PRO A 32 13.01 -11.40 -10.02
CA PRO A 32 11.97 -11.48 -8.98
C PRO A 32 12.17 -12.65 -8.01
N GLU A 33 12.67 -13.80 -8.49
CA GLU A 33 12.87 -14.99 -7.64
C GLU A 33 13.97 -14.79 -6.56
N ARG A 34 14.78 -13.73 -6.67
CA ARG A 34 15.83 -13.39 -5.69
C ARG A 34 15.41 -12.32 -4.69
N LEU A 35 14.16 -11.89 -4.71
CA LEU A 35 13.60 -10.91 -3.79
C LEU A 35 12.82 -11.62 -2.67
N SER A 36 12.95 -11.14 -1.44
CA SER A 36 12.09 -11.57 -0.33
C SER A 36 10.63 -11.20 -0.63
N GLY A 37 9.65 -11.82 0.06
CA GLY A 37 8.24 -11.48 -0.11
C GLY A 37 7.97 -9.98 0.09
N GLY A 38 8.62 -9.37 1.09
CA GLY A 38 8.57 -7.93 1.33
C GLY A 38 9.18 -7.07 0.22
N GLU A 39 10.32 -7.49 -0.31
CA GLU A 39 10.92 -6.83 -1.47
C GLU A 39 10.01 -6.94 -2.70
N GLN A 40 9.39 -8.10 -2.94
CA GLN A 40 8.44 -8.28 -4.05
C GLN A 40 7.21 -7.38 -3.91
N GLN A 41 6.68 -7.23 -2.69
CA GLN A 41 5.55 -6.34 -2.42
C GLN A 41 5.92 -4.87 -2.64
N ARG A 42 7.12 -4.45 -2.22
CA ARG A 42 7.66 -3.13 -2.51
C ARG A 42 7.89 -2.89 -4.00
N VAL A 43 8.31 -3.90 -4.77
CA VAL A 43 8.37 -3.82 -6.25
C VAL A 43 6.98 -3.64 -6.85
N ALA A 44 5.97 -4.37 -6.36
CA ALA A 44 4.59 -4.22 -6.82
C ALA A 44 4.06 -2.80 -6.55
N LEU A 45 4.38 -2.24 -5.39
CA LEU A 45 4.09 -0.86 -5.04
C LEU A 45 4.82 0.13 -5.98
N ALA A 46 6.13 -0.03 -6.22
CA ALA A 46 6.88 0.80 -7.16
C ALA A 46 6.24 0.79 -8.56
N ARG A 47 5.81 -0.39 -9.04
CA ARG A 47 5.12 -0.53 -10.32
C ARG A 47 3.78 0.20 -10.35
N ALA A 48 3.02 0.20 -9.26
CA ALA A 48 1.76 0.94 -9.18
C ALA A 48 1.98 2.47 -9.19
N LEU A 49 3.12 2.93 -8.66
CA LEU A 49 3.42 4.36 -8.50
C LEU A 49 4.08 5.01 -9.70
N VAL A 50 4.66 4.22 -10.60
CA VAL A 50 5.43 4.75 -11.72
C VAL A 50 4.59 5.65 -12.65
N THR A 51 3.27 5.43 -12.69
CA THR A 51 2.30 6.25 -13.44
C THR A 51 1.85 7.51 -12.71
N GLY A 52 2.25 7.71 -11.45
CA GLY A 52 1.76 8.80 -10.62
C GLY A 52 0.24 8.77 -10.41
N PRO A 53 -0.33 7.67 -9.89
CA PRO A 53 -1.77 7.53 -9.77
C PRO A 53 -2.37 8.52 -8.76
N GLN A 54 -3.56 9.02 -9.08
CA GLN A 54 -4.37 9.84 -8.15
C GLN A 54 -5.05 9.00 -7.06
N LEU A 55 -5.23 7.69 -7.31
CA LEU A 55 -5.86 6.74 -6.39
C LEU A 55 -5.05 5.45 -6.36
N LEU A 56 -4.69 5.01 -5.15
CA LEU A 56 -4.05 3.75 -4.87
C LEU A 56 -4.99 2.89 -4.01
N MET A 57 -5.34 1.72 -4.52
CA MET A 57 -6.09 0.71 -3.78
C MET A 57 -5.14 -0.38 -3.28
N ALA A 58 -5.23 -0.73 -2.01
CA ALA A 58 -4.39 -1.74 -1.38
C ALA A 58 -5.28 -2.76 -0.65
N ASP A 59 -5.29 -4.00 -1.13
CA ASP A 59 -5.99 -5.11 -0.48
C ASP A 59 -4.99 -5.89 0.36
N GLU A 60 -5.13 -5.83 1.70
CA GLU A 60 -4.26 -6.47 2.69
C GLU A 60 -2.76 -6.31 2.36
N PRO A 61 -2.22 -5.07 2.31
CA PRO A 61 -0.89 -4.78 1.78
C PRO A 61 0.27 -5.27 2.64
N THR A 62 0.00 -5.97 3.73
CA THR A 62 1.01 -6.64 4.57
C THR A 62 0.71 -8.11 4.76
N GLY A 63 -0.29 -8.66 4.07
CA GLY A 63 -0.62 -10.08 4.12
C GLY A 63 0.59 -10.93 3.73
N ASN A 64 0.94 -11.92 4.57
CA ASN A 64 2.09 -12.81 4.41
C ASN A 64 3.48 -12.16 4.60
N LEU A 65 3.57 -10.95 5.15
CA LEU A 65 4.85 -10.34 5.57
C LEU A 65 5.08 -10.54 7.08
N ASP A 66 6.34 -10.55 7.49
CA ASP A 66 6.70 -10.41 8.90
C ASP A 66 6.41 -8.99 9.41
N ASP A 67 6.26 -8.84 10.72
CA ASP A 67 5.89 -7.58 11.38
C ASP A 67 6.78 -6.38 11.01
N ALA A 68 8.09 -6.59 10.86
CA ALA A 68 9.03 -5.50 10.58
C ALA A 68 8.86 -5.03 9.14
N THR A 69 8.88 -5.98 8.20
CA THR A 69 8.66 -5.71 6.77
C THR A 69 7.27 -5.12 6.52
N GLY A 70 6.23 -5.61 7.20
CA GLY A 70 4.87 -5.09 7.08
C GLY A 70 4.80 -3.61 7.45
N ARG A 71 5.45 -3.21 8.55
CA ARG A 71 5.53 -1.80 8.97
C ARG A 71 6.20 -0.92 7.92
N GLU A 72 7.30 -1.37 7.32
CA GLU A 72 7.97 -0.64 6.24
C GLU A 72 7.03 -0.39 5.05
N VAL A 73 6.25 -1.40 4.64
CA VAL A 73 5.30 -1.27 3.52
C VAL A 73 4.17 -0.30 3.85
N ILE A 74 3.62 -0.36 5.07
CA ILE A 74 2.58 0.57 5.53
C ILE A 74 3.13 2.00 5.58
N ASP A 75 4.33 2.21 6.11
CA ASP A 75 4.96 3.53 6.17
C ASP A 75 5.13 4.13 4.78
N LEU A 76 5.59 3.33 3.81
CA LEU A 76 5.67 3.74 2.42
C LEU A 76 4.30 4.17 1.87
N LEU A 77 3.24 3.38 2.08
CA LEU A 77 1.89 3.72 1.60
C LEU A 77 1.38 5.06 2.16
N PHE A 78 1.59 5.31 3.45
CA PHE A 78 1.19 6.56 4.07
C PHE A 78 2.07 7.75 3.67
N ASP A 79 3.38 7.53 3.48
CA ASP A 79 4.28 8.56 2.95
C ASP A 79 3.87 8.98 1.53
N LEU A 80 3.46 8.03 0.70
CA LEU A 80 2.98 8.29 -0.65
C LEU A 80 1.68 9.09 -0.66
N ASN A 81 0.73 8.73 0.20
CA ASN A 81 -0.51 9.49 0.38
C ASN A 81 -0.21 10.96 0.74
N ARG A 82 0.74 11.20 1.66
CA ARG A 82 1.12 12.55 2.10
C ARG A 82 1.90 13.33 1.05
N GLN A 83 2.94 12.74 0.47
CA GLN A 83 3.88 13.45 -0.39
C GLN A 83 3.33 13.71 -1.80
N ARG A 84 2.49 12.82 -2.32
CA ARG A 84 2.02 12.89 -3.72
C ARG A 84 0.57 13.30 -3.88
N SER A 85 -0.13 13.57 -2.77
CA SER A 85 -1.58 13.78 -2.78
C SER A 85 -2.34 12.62 -3.45
N THR A 86 -1.76 11.41 -3.43
CA THR A 86 -2.42 10.20 -3.92
C THR A 86 -3.46 9.77 -2.89
N THR A 87 -4.72 9.61 -3.30
CA THR A 87 -5.75 9.06 -2.43
C THR A 87 -5.44 7.58 -2.15
N LEU A 88 -5.41 7.18 -0.88
CA LEU A 88 -5.18 5.79 -0.48
C LEU A 88 -6.50 5.20 0.04
N VAL A 89 -6.92 4.08 -0.56
CA VAL A 89 -8.00 3.23 -0.07
C VAL A 89 -7.41 1.88 0.25
N MET A 90 -7.61 1.41 1.48
CA MET A 90 -7.00 0.17 1.96
C MET A 90 -8.04 -0.72 2.64
N VAL A 91 -7.95 -2.01 2.38
CA VAL A 91 -8.60 -3.06 3.17
C VAL A 91 -7.57 -3.66 4.10
N THR A 92 -7.87 -3.69 5.39
CA THR A 92 -6.99 -4.28 6.40
C THR A 92 -7.79 -4.78 7.59
N HIS A 93 -7.36 -5.88 8.16
CA HIS A 93 -7.81 -6.39 9.46
C HIS A 93 -6.96 -5.88 10.63
N ASP A 94 -5.92 -5.07 10.40
CA ASP A 94 -5.07 -4.51 11.45
C ASP A 94 -5.62 -3.15 11.93
N PRO A 95 -6.13 -3.08 13.19
CA PRO A 95 -6.64 -1.83 13.74
C PRO A 95 -5.58 -0.73 13.89
N GLN A 96 -4.31 -1.11 14.08
CA GLN A 96 -3.21 -0.13 14.18
C GLN A 96 -3.00 0.57 12.84
N VAL A 97 -3.08 -0.18 11.73
CA VAL A 97 -3.03 0.39 10.38
C VAL A 97 -4.27 1.25 10.12
N ALA A 98 -5.46 0.74 10.44
CA ALA A 98 -6.72 1.49 10.27
C ALA A 98 -6.72 2.81 11.06
N SER A 99 -6.11 2.84 12.25
CA SER A 99 -6.02 4.05 13.09
C SER A 99 -5.24 5.20 12.47
N ARG A 100 -4.39 4.92 11.48
CA ARG A 100 -3.63 5.93 10.73
C ARG A 100 -4.44 6.55 9.59
N CYS A 101 -5.58 5.95 9.23
CA CYS A 101 -6.46 6.46 8.19
C CYS A 101 -7.31 7.63 8.68
N ARG A 102 -7.63 8.56 7.78
CA ARG A 102 -8.51 9.70 8.09
C ARG A 102 -9.96 9.30 8.28
N ARG A 103 -10.41 8.27 7.57
CA ARG A 103 -11.76 7.70 7.62
C ARG A 103 -11.63 6.20 7.73
N ILE A 104 -12.53 5.59 8.50
CA ILE A 104 -12.57 4.14 8.70
C ILE A 104 -13.98 3.70 8.40
N CYS A 105 -14.12 2.67 7.57
CA CYS A 105 -15.40 2.07 7.25
C CYS A 105 -15.34 0.58 7.57
N SER A 106 -16.42 0.04 8.14
CA SER A 106 -16.63 -1.40 8.20
C SER A 106 -17.40 -1.87 6.99
N PHE A 107 -17.10 -3.09 6.53
CA PHE A 107 -17.82 -3.75 5.44
C PHE A 107 -18.32 -5.10 5.92
N ARG A 108 -19.64 -5.25 6.07
CA ARG A 108 -20.29 -6.45 6.61
C ARG A 108 -21.53 -6.80 5.79
N ASP A 109 -21.66 -8.07 5.40
CA ASP A 109 -22.83 -8.58 4.66
C ASP A 109 -23.19 -7.73 3.42
N GLY A 110 -22.18 -7.22 2.72
CA GLY A 110 -22.36 -6.35 1.56
C GLY A 110 -22.70 -4.89 1.89
N VAL A 111 -22.74 -4.52 3.17
CA VAL A 111 -23.06 -3.17 3.65
C VAL A 111 -21.79 -2.47 4.14
N LEU A 112 -21.51 -1.30 3.57
CA LEU A 112 -20.45 -0.41 4.01
C LEU A 112 -21.01 0.61 5.00
N SER A 113 -20.42 0.70 6.19
CA SER A 113 -20.79 1.68 7.23
C SER A 113 -19.57 2.48 7.66
N GLU A 114 -19.68 3.80 7.71
CA GLU A 114 -18.61 4.64 8.24
C GLU A 114 -18.61 4.59 9.76
N LEU A 115 -17.42 4.41 10.34
CA LEU A 115 -17.22 4.37 11.77
C LEU A 115 -16.76 5.74 12.28
N ALA A 116 -17.26 6.14 13.45
CA ALA A 116 -16.94 7.43 14.04
C ALA A 116 -15.55 7.44 14.70
N SER A 117 -14.98 6.27 15.03
CA SER A 117 -13.70 6.16 15.74
C SER A 117 -13.00 4.82 15.53
N VAL A 118 -11.70 4.79 15.86
CA VAL A 118 -10.90 3.56 15.93
C VAL A 118 -11.43 2.61 17.00
N ASP A 119 -11.91 3.14 18.13
CA ASP A 119 -12.51 2.33 19.19
C ASP A 119 -13.75 1.57 18.70
N GLU A 120 -14.54 2.21 17.84
CA GLU A 120 -15.68 1.56 17.20
C GLU A 120 -15.24 0.47 16.22
N ALA A 121 -14.17 0.73 15.45
CA ALA A 121 -13.56 -0.28 14.58
C ALA A 121 -13.05 -1.49 15.35
N LEU A 122 -12.35 -1.27 16.47
CA LEU A 122 -11.88 -2.33 17.35
C LEU A 122 -13.01 -3.19 17.91
N ARG A 123 -14.12 -2.57 18.34
CA ARG A 123 -15.30 -3.28 18.82
C ARG A 123 -15.98 -4.08 17.71
N ASP A 124 -16.04 -3.55 16.50
CA ASP A 124 -16.62 -4.25 15.35
C ASP A 124 -15.79 -5.49 14.97
N VAL A 125 -14.46 -5.37 14.93
CA VAL A 125 -13.55 -6.50 14.69
C VAL A 125 -13.65 -7.58 15.78
N GLN A 126 -13.83 -7.19 17.05
CA GLN A 126 -13.97 -8.16 18.14
C GLN A 126 -15.28 -8.96 18.06
N ARG A 127 -16.36 -8.36 17.54
CA ARG A 127 -17.65 -9.05 17.34
C ARG A 127 -17.57 -10.12 16.25
N GLU A 128 -16.71 -9.97 15.25
CA GLU A 128 -16.51 -10.98 14.18
C GLU A 128 -15.83 -12.25 14.65
N ARG A 129 -15.07 -12.19 15.75
CA ARG A 129 -14.29 -13.32 16.26
C ARG A 129 -15.02 -14.15 17.30
N SER A 130 -16.26 -13.78 17.66
CA SER A 130 -17.13 -14.49 18.62
C SER A 130 -18.24 -15.23 17.89
#